data_AF-A0AAD2H0D6-F1
#
_entry.id   AF-A0AAD2H0D6-F1
#
_cell.length_a   1.000
_cell.length_b   1.000
_cell.length_c   1.000
_cell.angle_alpha   90.00
_cell.angle_beta   90.00
_cell.angle_gamma   90.00
#
_symmetry.space_group_name_H-M   'P 1'
#
loop_
_entity.id
_entity.type
_entity.pdbx_description
1 polymer ?
#
loop_
_entity_poly.entity_id
_entity_poly.type
_entity_poly.pdbx_seq_one_letter_code
_entity_poly.pdbx_strand_id
1 'polypeptide(L)'
;MNASMNDTHNLAWKLVYVLRGWPFVPVEDIRIRKKIIRSGPHQFNLRIQFAQLFSGKPRTEENQDGVSHEEFLKIFQKFGGFTSGIGIHYGGSTIVDVTRQECAKNVVVGQRMPPQMLLRAADSRPVQLQDMLPSDTLFKTIVFGGDGELLDKVAPQLEALFNRYRERVDMMSILSSSAPAGLHSWICPLFSDPIGPSACSSVARDI
;
A
#
# COMPACT_ATOMS: atom_id res chain seq x y z
N MET A 1 -8.09 -8.07 18.36
CA MET A 1 -8.16 -6.61 18.49
C MET A 1 -7.70 -5.88 17.23
N ASN A 2 -6.47 -6.08 16.74
CA ASN A 2 -5.97 -5.36 15.54
C ASN A 2 -6.86 -5.56 14.29
N ALA A 3 -7.29 -6.80 14.02
CA ALA A 3 -8.16 -7.10 12.89
C ALA A 3 -9.52 -6.36 12.96
N SER A 4 -10.15 -6.34 14.14
CA SER A 4 -11.43 -5.65 14.34
C SER A 4 -11.29 -4.12 14.20
N MET A 5 -10.17 -3.54 14.65
CA MET A 5 -9.90 -2.12 14.44
C MET A 5 -9.74 -1.78 12.96
N ASN A 6 -9.00 -2.59 12.20
CA ASN A 6 -8.84 -2.42 10.75
C ASN A 6 -10.17 -2.55 9.99
N ASP A 7 -11.03 -3.47 10.44
CA ASP A 7 -12.38 -3.62 9.85
C ASP A 7 -13.23 -2.37 10.06
N THR A 8 -13.24 -1.81 11.28
CA THR A 8 -13.98 -0.58 11.57
C THR A 8 -13.39 0.61 10.84
N HIS A 9 -12.06 0.69 10.72
CA HIS A 9 -11.38 1.73 9.95
C HIS A 9 -11.77 1.68 8.46
N ASN A 10 -11.83 0.49 7.86
CA ASN A 10 -12.27 0.31 6.46
C ASN A 10 -13.74 0.74 6.26
N LEU A 11 -14.60 0.51 7.25
CA LEU A 11 -16.01 0.85 7.19
C LEU A 11 -16.26 2.34 7.42
N ALA A 12 -15.51 2.98 8.33
CA ALA A 12 -15.78 4.34 8.80
C ALA A 12 -15.82 5.37 7.65
N TRP A 13 -14.80 5.41 6.79
CA TRP A 13 -14.75 6.38 5.70
C TRP A 13 -15.84 6.14 4.64
N LYS A 14 -16.21 4.87 4.38
CA LYS A 14 -17.30 4.51 3.46
C LYS A 14 -18.65 5.03 3.99
N LEU A 15 -18.89 4.90 5.29
CA LEU A 15 -20.09 5.44 5.93
C LEU A 15 -20.14 6.96 5.81
N VAL A 16 -19.01 7.66 6.02
CA VAL A 16 -18.94 9.13 5.83
C VAL A 16 -19.32 9.52 4.40
N TYR A 17 -18.88 8.77 3.39
CA TYR A 17 -19.21 9.04 1.98
C TYR A 17 -20.71 8.89 1.71
N VAL A 18 -21.34 7.85 2.26
CA VAL A 18 -22.80 7.66 2.17
C VAL A 18 -23.55 8.79 2.85
N LEU A 19 -23.15 9.16 4.07
CA LEU A 19 -23.80 10.22 4.85
C LEU A 19 -23.68 11.59 4.18
N ARG A 20 -22.56 11.85 3.47
CA ARG A 20 -22.35 13.08 2.68
C ARG A 20 -23.04 13.06 1.32
N GLY A 21 -23.69 11.95 0.93
CA GLY A 21 -24.32 11.80 -0.38
C GLY A 21 -23.32 11.79 -1.54
N TRP A 22 -22.07 11.40 -1.30
CA TRP A 22 -21.03 11.41 -2.33
C TRP A 22 -21.11 10.15 -3.20
N PRO A 23 -21.34 10.28 -4.52
CA PRO A 23 -21.44 9.15 -5.43
C PRO A 23 -20.05 8.58 -5.69
N PHE A 24 -19.65 7.55 -4.95
CA PHE A 24 -18.40 6.84 -5.24
C PHE A 24 -18.33 5.42 -4.69
N VAL A 25 -19.02 5.13 -3.57
CA VAL A 25 -18.96 3.80 -2.94
C VAL A 25 -20.25 3.03 -3.29
N PRO A 26 -20.21 1.99 -4.15
CA PRO A 26 -21.36 1.12 -4.32
C PRO A 26 -21.77 0.54 -2.96
N VAL A 27 -23.07 0.46 -2.68
CA VAL A 27 -23.57 -0.10 -1.41
C VAL A 27 -23.08 -1.54 -1.21
N GLU A 28 -22.86 -2.28 -2.31
CA GLU A 28 -22.18 -3.57 -2.31
C GLU A 28 -20.83 -3.54 -1.57
N ASP A 29 -19.99 -2.50 -1.69
CA ASP A 29 -18.68 -2.40 -1.01
C ASP A 29 -18.76 -2.18 0.51
N ILE A 30 -19.91 -1.73 1.01
CA ILE A 30 -20.23 -1.65 2.45
C ILE A 30 -20.62 -3.04 2.97
N ARG A 31 -21.19 -3.87 2.09
CA ARG A 31 -21.66 -5.23 2.36
C ARG A 31 -20.62 -6.31 2.03
N ILE A 32 -19.54 -5.97 1.31
CA ILE A 32 -18.40 -6.84 0.97
C ILE A 32 -17.49 -7.05 2.19
N ARG A 33 -18.04 -7.60 3.27
CA ARG A 33 -17.29 -8.59 4.06
C ARG A 33 -17.38 -9.98 3.43
N LYS A 34 -18.41 -10.29 2.64
CA LYS A 34 -18.58 -11.65 2.10
C LYS A 34 -17.57 -12.04 1.01
N LYS A 35 -16.89 -11.07 0.35
CA LYS A 35 -15.98 -11.36 -0.78
C LYS A 35 -14.51 -10.99 -0.57
N ILE A 36 -14.16 -10.11 0.37
CA ILE A 36 -12.76 -9.95 0.83
C ILE A 36 -12.33 -11.18 1.67
N ILE A 37 -13.30 -11.88 2.25
CA ILE A 37 -13.16 -13.27 2.74
C ILE A 37 -13.13 -14.28 1.57
N ARG A 38 -12.84 -13.88 0.32
CA ARG A 38 -12.40 -14.84 -0.72
C ARG A 38 -10.90 -15.15 -0.63
N SER A 39 -10.17 -14.43 0.21
CA SER A 39 -8.92 -14.85 0.86
C SER A 39 -9.16 -15.59 2.20
N GLY A 40 -10.42 -15.80 2.56
CA GLY A 40 -10.90 -16.38 3.82
C GLY A 40 -10.42 -17.79 4.12
N PRO A 41 -10.34 -18.72 3.15
CA PRO A 41 -9.82 -20.05 3.42
C PRO A 41 -8.33 -20.00 3.77
N HIS A 42 -7.55 -19.18 3.05
CA HIS A 42 -6.10 -19.13 3.26
C HIS A 42 -5.73 -18.53 4.62
N GLN A 43 -6.33 -17.40 5.00
CA GLN A 43 -6.06 -16.76 6.28
C GLN A 43 -6.57 -17.58 7.46
N PHE A 44 -7.76 -18.18 7.32
CA PHE A 44 -8.30 -19.07 8.35
C PHE A 44 -7.44 -20.33 8.50
N ASN A 45 -7.07 -20.98 7.39
CA ASN A 45 -6.19 -22.15 7.39
C ASN A 45 -4.80 -21.81 7.94
N LEU A 46 -4.23 -20.65 7.60
CA LEU A 46 -2.97 -20.18 8.17
C LEU A 46 -3.07 -20.01 9.68
N ARG A 47 -4.19 -19.49 10.20
CA ARG A 47 -4.40 -19.37 11.66
C ARG A 47 -4.53 -20.73 12.33
N ILE A 48 -5.21 -21.70 11.70
CA ILE A 48 -5.30 -23.07 12.20
C ILE A 48 -3.92 -23.73 12.20
N GLN A 49 -3.19 -23.66 11.08
CA GLN A 49 -1.84 -24.20 10.95
C GLN A 49 -0.90 -23.58 11.99
N PHE A 50 -0.95 -22.26 12.15
CA PHE A 50 -0.14 -21.57 13.16
C PHE A 50 -0.48 -22.02 14.58
N ALA A 51 -1.77 -22.15 14.93
CA ALA A 51 -2.19 -22.64 16.24
C ALA A 51 -1.75 -24.09 16.50
N GLN A 52 -1.81 -24.95 15.48
CA GLN A 52 -1.37 -26.34 15.56
C GLN A 52 0.15 -26.44 15.78
N LEU A 53 0.94 -25.60 15.10
CA LEU A 53 2.40 -25.61 15.26
C LEU A 53 2.87 -25.15 16.63
N PHE A 54 2.22 -24.13 17.20
CA PHE A 54 2.53 -23.64 18.55
C PHE A 54 2.03 -24.56 19.67
N SER A 55 1.00 -25.37 19.38
CA SER A 55 0.50 -26.38 20.32
C SER A 55 1.22 -27.73 20.18
N GLY A 56 1.88 -27.96 19.05
CA GLY A 56 2.63 -29.17 18.75
C GLY A 56 3.92 -29.27 19.57
N LYS A 57 4.28 -30.49 19.97
CA LYS A 57 5.58 -30.73 20.59
C LYS A 57 6.70 -30.59 19.54
N PRO A 58 7.82 -29.94 19.87
CA PRO A 58 8.94 -29.85 18.94
C PRO A 58 9.50 -31.23 18.64
N ARG A 59 10.09 -31.38 17.44
CA ARG A 59 10.78 -32.61 17.06
C ARG A 59 11.99 -32.82 17.97
N THR A 60 12.03 -33.96 18.64
CA THR A 60 13.12 -34.39 19.54
C THR A 60 13.44 -35.85 19.24
N GLU A 61 14.53 -36.38 19.80
CA GLU A 61 14.89 -37.80 19.61
C GLU A 61 13.77 -38.75 20.09
N GLU A 62 13.01 -38.35 21.11
CA GLU A 62 11.86 -39.08 21.66
C GLU A 62 10.54 -38.82 20.90
N ASN A 63 10.47 -37.77 20.08
CA ASN A 63 9.26 -37.37 19.35
C ASN A 63 9.58 -37.03 17.89
N GLN A 64 9.74 -38.08 17.08
CA GLN A 64 10.13 -37.95 15.67
C GLN A 64 9.03 -37.30 14.80
N ASP A 65 7.76 -37.41 15.20
CA ASP A 65 6.59 -36.79 14.54
C ASP A 65 6.37 -35.32 14.98
N GLY A 66 7.28 -34.77 15.78
CA GLY A 66 7.21 -33.37 16.22
C GLY A 66 7.50 -32.36 15.10
N VAL A 67 7.12 -31.11 15.34
CA VAL A 67 7.30 -30.01 14.38
C VAL A 67 8.79 -29.72 14.19
N SER A 68 9.24 -29.66 12.94
CA SER A 68 10.63 -29.31 12.62
C SER A 68 10.90 -27.81 12.79
N HIS A 69 12.14 -27.45 13.13
CA HIS A 69 12.53 -26.05 13.30
C HIS A 69 12.38 -25.24 12.00
N GLU A 70 12.72 -25.82 10.85
CA GLU A 70 12.63 -25.15 9.56
C GLU A 70 11.16 -24.87 9.15
N GLU A 71 10.27 -25.84 9.38
CA GLU A 71 8.83 -25.67 9.13
C GLU A 71 8.24 -24.61 10.04
N PHE A 72 8.62 -24.60 11.32
CA PHE A 72 8.23 -23.56 12.26
C PHE A 72 8.68 -22.17 11.79
N LEU A 73 9.94 -22.01 11.37
CA LEU A 73 10.46 -20.73 10.89
C LEU A 73 9.74 -20.24 9.63
N LYS A 74 9.51 -21.12 8.64
CA LYS A 74 8.80 -20.76 7.40
C LYS A 74 7.39 -20.26 7.69
N ILE A 75 6.66 -20.97 8.55
CA ILE A 75 5.28 -20.62 8.88
C ILE A 75 5.25 -19.39 9.78
N PHE A 76 6.23 -19.22 10.68
CA PHE A 76 6.38 -18.02 11.48
C PHE A 76 6.62 -16.77 10.63
N GLN A 77 7.52 -16.83 9.66
CA GLN A 77 7.78 -15.71 8.73
C GLN A 77 6.55 -15.38 7.89
N LYS A 78 5.87 -16.40 7.35
CA LYS A 78 4.64 -16.21 6.56
C LYS A 78 3.51 -15.62 7.40
N PHE A 79 3.39 -16.03 8.66
CA PHE A 79 2.39 -15.53 9.58
C PHE A 79 2.73 -14.14 10.12
N GLY A 80 4.01 -13.76 10.15
CA GLY A 80 4.47 -12.43 10.57
C GLY A 80 3.83 -11.28 9.78
N GLY A 81 3.66 -11.43 8.46
CA GLY A 81 2.94 -10.45 7.63
C GLY A 81 1.44 -10.34 7.95
N PHE A 82 0.85 -11.42 8.46
CA PHE A 82 -0.55 -11.47 8.86
C PHE A 82 -0.78 -10.87 10.25
N THR A 83 0.05 -11.23 11.24
CA THR A 83 -0.07 -10.72 12.63
C THR A 83 0.23 -9.25 12.75
N SER A 84 1.16 -8.75 11.94
CA SER A 84 1.48 -7.33 11.83
C SER A 84 0.38 -6.51 11.14
N GLY A 85 -0.56 -7.15 10.44
CA GLY A 85 -1.65 -6.48 9.73
C GLY A 85 -1.22 -5.72 8.46
N ILE A 86 0.05 -5.79 8.08
CA ILE A 86 0.57 -5.11 6.88
C ILE A 86 0.46 -5.93 5.59
N GLY A 87 0.23 -7.24 5.70
CA GLY A 87 0.13 -8.16 4.56
C GLY A 87 -1.25 -8.22 3.90
N ILE A 88 -2.12 -7.23 4.12
CA ILE A 88 -3.44 -7.19 3.50
C ILE A 88 -3.30 -6.76 2.04
N HIS A 89 -3.88 -7.54 1.13
CA HIS A 89 -3.91 -7.25 -0.31
C HIS A 89 -5.35 -7.41 -0.82
N TYR A 90 -5.96 -6.29 -1.19
CA TYR A 90 -7.28 -6.25 -1.81
C TYR A 90 -7.17 -6.55 -3.31
N GLY A 91 -7.98 -7.48 -3.80
CA GLY A 91 -8.10 -7.73 -5.24
C GLY A 91 -8.89 -6.62 -5.95
N GLY A 92 -8.89 -6.66 -7.29
CA GLY A 92 -9.60 -5.70 -8.12
C GLY A 92 -11.08 -5.54 -7.75
N SER A 93 -11.52 -4.28 -7.64
CA SER A 93 -12.88 -3.87 -7.28
C SER A 93 -13.18 -2.48 -7.85
N THR A 94 -14.38 -1.94 -7.59
CA THR A 94 -14.74 -0.58 -8.04
C THR A 94 -13.80 0.50 -7.51
N ILE A 95 -13.20 0.29 -6.33
CA ILE A 95 -12.26 1.23 -5.69
C ILE A 95 -10.78 0.79 -5.78
N VAL A 96 -10.51 -0.40 -6.35
CA VAL A 96 -9.16 -0.96 -6.52
C VAL A 96 -8.94 -1.31 -7.99
N ASP A 97 -8.29 -0.42 -8.72
CA ASP A 97 -7.95 -0.62 -10.13
C ASP A 97 -6.52 -1.17 -10.28
N VAL A 98 -6.42 -2.46 -10.65
CA VAL A 98 -5.16 -3.21 -10.78
C VAL A 98 -4.55 -3.15 -12.19
N THR A 99 -5.11 -2.36 -13.11
CA THR A 99 -4.74 -2.39 -14.53
C THR A 99 -3.34 -1.87 -14.83
N ARG A 100 -2.82 -0.91 -14.05
CA ARG A 100 -1.56 -0.19 -14.34
C ARG A 100 -0.51 -0.31 -13.24
N GLN A 101 -0.28 -1.53 -12.73
CA GLN A 101 0.71 -1.77 -11.68
C GLN A 101 2.15 -1.44 -12.14
N GLU A 102 2.42 -1.54 -13.43
CA GLU A 102 3.71 -1.27 -14.06
C GLU A 102 4.19 0.17 -13.87
N CYS A 103 3.27 1.12 -13.67
CA CYS A 103 3.61 2.53 -13.43
C CYS A 103 4.28 2.75 -12.06
N ALA A 104 4.07 1.86 -11.08
CA ALA A 104 4.62 1.99 -9.73
C ALA A 104 4.87 0.61 -9.10
N LYS A 105 5.95 -0.05 -9.50
CA LYS A 105 6.25 -1.46 -9.11
C LYS A 105 6.26 -1.70 -7.59
N ASN A 106 6.81 -0.78 -6.80
CA ASN A 106 6.96 -0.96 -5.35
C ASN A 106 5.78 -0.37 -4.54
N VAL A 107 4.78 0.19 -5.23
CA VAL A 107 3.50 0.59 -4.64
C VAL A 107 2.44 -0.36 -5.16
N VAL A 108 2.36 -1.53 -4.52
CA VAL A 108 1.44 -2.60 -4.94
C VAL A 108 0.00 -2.16 -4.70
N VAL A 109 -0.78 -2.08 -5.79
CA VAL A 109 -2.19 -1.72 -5.76
C VAL A 109 -2.95 -2.71 -4.88
N GLY A 110 -3.84 -2.17 -4.04
CA GLY A 110 -4.62 -2.97 -3.10
C GLY A 110 -3.86 -3.33 -1.82
N GLN A 111 -2.59 -2.94 -1.68
CA GLN A 111 -1.88 -2.94 -0.40
C GLN A 111 -1.90 -1.52 0.21
N ARG A 112 -1.50 -1.42 1.49
CA ARG A 112 -1.29 -0.12 2.12
C ARG A 112 -0.12 0.63 1.46
N MET A 113 -0.11 1.96 1.58
CA MET A 113 1.06 2.74 1.17
C MET A 113 2.29 2.33 2.01
N PRO A 114 3.46 2.04 1.40
CA PRO A 114 4.69 1.79 2.15
C PRO A 114 5.19 3.06 2.86
N PRO A 115 5.89 2.93 4.01
CA PRO A 115 6.57 4.06 4.62
C PRO A 115 7.76 4.48 3.75
N GLN A 116 7.99 5.78 3.62
CA GLN A 116 9.12 6.33 2.89
C GLN A 116 9.49 7.68 3.51
N MET A 117 10.79 7.91 3.73
CA MET A 117 11.29 9.22 4.10
C MET A 117 11.32 10.13 2.87
N LEU A 118 10.77 11.34 3.02
CA LEU A 118 10.75 12.39 2.01
C LEU A 118 11.40 13.65 2.57
N LEU A 119 11.94 14.49 1.69
CA LEU A 119 12.39 15.83 2.04
C LEU A 119 11.31 16.82 1.61
N ARG A 120 10.74 17.55 2.58
CA ARG A 120 9.70 18.54 2.27
C ARG A 120 10.33 19.75 1.57
N ALA A 121 9.81 20.10 0.39
CA ALA A 121 10.38 21.18 -0.42
C ALA A 121 10.34 22.56 0.26
N ALA A 122 9.31 22.85 1.07
CA ALA A 122 9.12 24.15 1.69
C ALA A 122 10.19 24.53 2.72
N ASP A 123 10.75 23.56 3.44
CA ASP A 123 11.65 23.80 4.58
C ASP A 123 12.80 22.80 4.69
N SER A 124 12.97 21.93 3.69
CA SER A 124 13.98 20.88 3.65
C SER A 124 13.96 19.96 4.88
N ARG A 125 12.81 19.80 5.55
CA ARG A 125 12.71 18.89 6.69
C ARG A 125 12.43 17.46 6.22
N PRO A 126 13.13 16.46 6.78
CA PRO A 126 12.79 15.07 6.55
C PRO A 126 11.45 14.76 7.21
N VAL A 127 10.53 14.17 6.45
CA VAL A 127 9.19 13.78 6.91
C VAL A 127 8.88 12.35 6.48
N GLN A 128 8.13 11.61 7.29
CA GLN A 128 7.60 10.31 6.87
C GLN A 128 6.38 10.51 5.98
N LEU A 129 6.31 9.78 4.87
CA LEU A 129 5.19 9.83 3.95
C LEU A 129 3.85 9.52 4.63
N GLN A 130 3.84 8.58 5.58
CA GLN A 130 2.61 8.22 6.31
C GLN A 130 2.06 9.39 7.14
N ASP A 131 2.93 10.26 7.67
CA ASP A 131 2.51 11.44 8.44
C ASP A 131 1.82 12.49 7.55
N MET A 132 2.12 12.47 6.24
CA MET A 132 1.50 13.32 5.23
C MET A 132 0.20 12.73 4.66
N LEU A 133 -0.19 11.52 5.09
CA LEU A 133 -1.39 10.82 4.62
C LEU A 133 -2.37 10.58 5.79
N PRO A 134 -2.89 11.64 6.44
CA PRO A 134 -3.82 11.49 7.54
C PRO A 134 -5.13 10.83 7.07
N SER A 135 -5.75 10.04 7.95
CA SER A 135 -7.07 9.43 7.71
C SER A 135 -8.21 10.41 7.95
N ASP A 136 -8.29 11.44 7.10
CA ASP A 136 -9.26 12.54 7.16
C ASP A 136 -10.50 12.34 6.27
N THR A 137 -10.73 11.11 5.80
CA THR A 137 -11.75 10.70 4.81
C THR A 137 -11.52 11.18 3.39
N LEU A 138 -10.53 12.02 3.11
CA LEU A 138 -10.24 12.46 1.73
C LEU A 138 -9.34 11.45 1.02
N PHE A 139 -9.63 11.20 -0.26
CA PHE A 139 -8.70 10.43 -1.10
C PHE A 139 -7.42 11.24 -1.32
N LYS A 140 -6.28 10.55 -1.32
CA LYS A 140 -4.98 11.16 -1.52
C LYS A 140 -4.50 10.90 -2.94
N THR A 141 -4.27 11.95 -3.70
CA THR A 141 -3.63 11.88 -5.01
C THR A 141 -2.15 12.21 -4.85
N ILE A 142 -1.30 11.20 -5.01
CA ILE A 142 0.16 11.35 -4.95
C ILE A 142 0.69 11.45 -6.37
N VAL A 143 1.26 12.59 -6.72
CA VAL A 143 1.83 12.87 -8.04
C VAL A 143 3.34 12.70 -7.98
N PHE A 144 3.85 11.64 -8.59
CA PHE A 144 5.29 11.44 -8.76
C PHE A 144 5.76 12.21 -9.99
N GLY A 145 6.38 13.36 -9.74
CA GLY A 145 6.70 14.33 -10.78
C GLY A 145 7.95 14.03 -11.60
N GLY A 146 8.81 13.12 -11.14
CA GLY A 146 10.07 12.80 -11.82
C GLY A 146 10.89 14.05 -12.12
N ASP A 147 11.38 14.14 -13.36
CA ASP A 147 12.06 15.32 -13.91
C ASP A 147 11.01 16.36 -14.33
N GLY A 148 11.16 17.60 -13.85
CA GLY A 148 10.09 18.61 -13.79
C GLY A 148 9.36 18.98 -15.09
N GLU A 149 9.90 18.65 -16.27
CA GLU A 149 9.27 18.95 -17.57
C GLU A 149 7.92 18.26 -17.78
N LEU A 150 7.72 17.06 -17.20
CA LEU A 150 6.44 16.36 -17.30
C LEU A 150 5.38 17.01 -16.41
N LEU A 151 5.78 17.54 -15.25
CA LEU A 151 4.88 18.22 -14.33
C LEU A 151 4.30 19.47 -14.96
N ASP A 152 5.10 20.28 -15.65
CA ASP A 152 4.62 21.52 -16.26
C ASP A 152 3.52 21.26 -17.30
N LYS A 153 3.60 20.13 -18.01
CA LYS A 153 2.59 19.72 -19.01
C LYS A 153 1.30 19.20 -18.37
N VAL A 154 1.40 18.50 -17.24
CA VAL A 154 0.27 17.80 -16.60
C VAL A 154 -0.36 18.63 -15.47
N ALA A 155 0.35 19.63 -14.94
CA ALA A 155 -0.10 20.56 -13.90
C ALA A 155 -1.49 21.15 -14.16
N PRO A 156 -1.82 21.72 -15.34
CA PRO A 156 -3.15 22.31 -15.55
C PRO A 156 -4.29 21.27 -15.47
N GLN A 157 -4.03 20.03 -15.89
CA GLN A 157 -5.02 18.95 -15.79
C GLN A 157 -5.21 18.49 -14.33
N LEU A 158 -4.11 18.43 -13.56
CA LEU A 158 -4.13 18.12 -12.14
C LEU A 158 -4.85 19.20 -11.34
N GLU A 159 -4.59 20.47 -11.62
CA GLU A 159 -5.29 21.59 -10.99
C GLU A 159 -6.79 21.57 -11.31
N ALA A 160 -7.17 21.30 -12.55
CA ALA A 160 -8.57 21.15 -12.92
C ALA A 160 -9.25 19.98 -12.18
N LEU A 161 -8.56 18.85 -12.05
CA LEU A 161 -9.04 17.69 -11.28
C LEU A 161 -9.20 18.01 -9.80
N PHE A 162 -8.19 18.66 -9.21
CA PHE A 162 -8.20 19.06 -7.80
C PHE A 162 -9.34 20.03 -7.53
N ASN A 163 -9.53 21.06 -8.37
CA ASN A 163 -10.62 22.02 -8.20
C ASN A 163 -12.00 21.37 -8.36
N ARG A 164 -12.14 20.37 -9.24
CA ARG A 164 -13.38 19.62 -9.41
C ARG A 164 -13.73 18.75 -8.19
N TYR A 165 -12.73 18.20 -7.50
CA TYR A 165 -12.91 17.24 -6.41
C TYR A 165 -12.34 17.71 -5.07
N ARG A 166 -12.17 19.02 -4.87
CA ARG A 166 -11.49 19.63 -3.71
C ARG A 166 -12.06 19.20 -2.36
N GLU A 167 -13.36 18.93 -2.31
CA GLU A 167 -14.03 18.45 -1.09
C GLU A 167 -13.75 16.98 -0.77
N ARG A 168 -13.23 16.20 -1.74
CA ARG A 168 -13.10 14.74 -1.66
C ARG A 168 -11.68 14.23 -1.86
N VAL A 169 -10.80 15.07 -2.42
CA VAL A 169 -9.45 14.73 -2.82
C VAL A 169 -8.48 15.76 -2.27
N ASP A 170 -7.41 15.27 -1.66
CA ASP A 170 -6.25 16.03 -1.26
C ASP A 170 -5.04 15.60 -2.10
N MET A 171 -4.20 16.55 -2.49
CA MET A 171 -3.15 16.34 -3.49
C MET A 171 -1.77 16.62 -2.90
N MET A 172 -0.84 15.70 -3.13
CA MET A 172 0.56 15.83 -2.76
C MET A 172 1.44 15.55 -3.97
N SER A 173 2.42 16.42 -4.24
CA SER A 173 3.45 16.18 -5.26
C SER A 173 4.75 15.73 -4.62
N ILE A 174 5.40 14.75 -5.24
CA ILE A 174 6.72 14.24 -4.88
C ILE A 174 7.64 14.46 -6.07
N LEU A 175 8.61 15.36 -5.90
CA LEU A 175 9.58 15.71 -6.93
C LEU A 175 10.80 14.78 -6.80
N SER A 176 11.36 14.36 -7.93
CA SER A 176 12.70 13.78 -7.93
C SER A 176 13.68 14.91 -7.65
N SER A 177 14.48 14.82 -6.58
CA SER A 177 15.60 15.76 -6.44
C SER A 177 16.72 15.28 -7.36
N SER A 178 17.27 16.15 -8.20
CA SER A 178 18.66 16.02 -8.58
C SER A 178 19.49 16.22 -7.32
N ALA A 179 19.86 15.11 -6.67
CA ALA A 179 20.78 15.19 -5.55
C ALA A 179 22.08 15.83 -6.07
N PRO A 180 22.63 16.89 -5.45
CA PRO A 180 23.97 17.33 -5.78
C PRO A 180 24.93 16.14 -5.59
N ALA A 181 25.86 15.98 -6.53
CA ALA A 181 26.77 14.85 -6.61
C ALA A 181 27.42 14.56 -5.24
N GLY A 182 26.98 13.48 -4.58
CA GLY A 182 27.43 13.10 -3.23
C GLY A 182 26.36 12.50 -2.31
N LEU A 183 25.06 12.66 -2.62
CA LEU A 183 23.94 12.18 -1.78
C LEU A 183 22.99 11.20 -2.51
N HIS A 184 23.55 10.30 -3.31
CA HIS A 184 22.81 9.35 -4.16
C HIS A 184 21.97 8.28 -3.42
N SER A 185 21.89 8.27 -2.08
CA SER A 185 21.28 7.17 -1.32
C SER A 185 19.89 7.45 -0.73
N TRP A 186 19.33 8.65 -0.89
CA TRP A 186 18.11 9.04 -0.14
C TRP A 186 16.83 9.12 -0.97
N ILE A 187 16.91 8.95 -2.29
CA ILE A 187 15.78 9.16 -3.19
C ILE A 187 15.57 7.92 -4.05
N CYS A 188 14.36 7.38 -3.94
CA CYS A 188 13.76 6.29 -4.73
C CYS A 188 14.19 4.84 -4.45
N PRO A 189 13.83 4.24 -3.29
CA PRO A 189 13.53 2.81 -3.23
C PRO A 189 12.13 2.47 -3.78
N LEU A 190 11.26 3.46 -4.01
CA LEU A 190 9.88 3.20 -4.51
C LEU A 190 9.82 2.82 -6.00
N PHE A 191 10.90 3.03 -6.75
CA PHE A 191 10.95 2.75 -8.19
C PHE A 191 12.22 2.04 -8.67
N SER A 192 13.27 1.98 -7.86
CA SER A 192 14.51 1.28 -8.22
C SER A 192 14.51 -0.14 -7.68
N ASP A 193 14.74 -1.12 -8.57
CA ASP A 193 15.22 -2.43 -8.17
C ASP A 193 16.53 -2.26 -7.36
N PRO A 194 16.86 -3.16 -6.43
CA PRO A 194 18.12 -3.10 -5.67
C PRO A 194 19.39 -3.27 -6.53
N ILE A 195 19.25 -3.27 -7.86
CA ILE A 195 20.33 -3.49 -8.83
C ILE A 195 20.26 -2.43 -9.93
N GLY A 196 20.88 -1.27 -9.68
CA GLY A 196 21.44 -0.38 -10.71
C GLY A 196 20.48 0.49 -11.55
N PRO A 197 21.00 1.56 -12.19
CA PRO A 197 20.20 2.56 -12.90
C PRO A 197 20.10 2.22 -14.38
N SER A 198 19.00 1.63 -14.87
CA SER A 198 18.81 1.51 -16.33
C SER A 198 17.38 1.32 -16.86
N ALA A 199 16.30 1.62 -16.11
CA ALA A 199 14.95 1.26 -16.57
C ALA A 199 14.01 2.42 -16.97
N CYS A 200 14.44 3.69 -16.93
CA CYS A 200 13.53 4.82 -17.17
C CYS A 200 13.48 5.36 -18.62
N SER A 201 14.18 4.74 -19.59
CA SER A 201 14.33 5.33 -20.94
C SER A 201 13.48 4.71 -22.06
N SER A 202 12.50 3.83 -21.79
CA SER A 202 11.85 3.06 -22.87
C SER A 202 10.33 3.13 -22.99
N VAL A 203 9.61 4.02 -22.30
CA VAL A 203 8.13 4.08 -22.39
C VAL A 203 7.60 5.36 -23.07
N ALA A 204 8.48 6.22 -23.60
CA ALA A 204 8.08 7.46 -24.27
C ALA A 204 7.94 7.35 -25.80
N ARG A 205 7.62 6.16 -26.35
CA ARG A 205 7.48 5.99 -27.81
C ARG A 205 6.08 5.70 -28.34
N ASP A 206 5.07 5.48 -27.51
CA ASP A 206 3.70 5.23 -28.00
C ASP A 206 2.64 5.94 -27.13
N ILE A 207 2.62 7.28 -27.19
CA ILE A 207 1.41 8.12 -27.02
C ILE A 207 1.54 9.31 -27.99
#